data_AF-A0A3D2L801-F1
#
_entry.id   AF-A0A3D2L801-F1
#
_cell.length_a   1.000
_cell.length_b   1.000
_cell.length_c   1.000
_cell.angle_alpha   90.00
_cell.angle_beta   90.00
_cell.angle_gamma   90.00
#
_symmetry.space_group_name_H-M   'P 1'
#
loop_
_entity.id
_entity.type
_entity.pdbx_description
1 polymer ?
#
loop_
_entity_poly.entity_id
_entity_poly.type
_entity_poly.pdbx_seq_one_letter_code
_entity_poly.pdbx_strand_id
1 'polypeptide(L)'
;RGALSVGEAFVNEALAKTDGALTPDSLLFREPIVFAYSRGTISVRFYEATNCLNLNALSLGDGEASAGSVSPDQLHRMLEGAGLFNSEAQHLVDSLSDWMDADTSPRASGAEDGAYGGRSIPHRTPGQRLVSISDLRAIDGFTPDVMNEISNLVCVRSRSDDAPLNINTLTAAQAPLLAARFSDELSTSEAEQLILSRPEGG
;
A
#
# COMPACT_ATOMS: atom_id res chain seq x y z
N ARG A 1 -1.60 -21.60 23.29
CA ARG A 1 -0.77 -20.70 22.46
C ARG A 1 -1.45 -20.65 21.10
N GLY A 2 -2.00 -19.50 20.70
CA GLY A 2 -2.80 -19.36 19.47
C GLY A 2 -1.92 -19.25 18.22
N ALA A 3 -2.53 -19.31 17.03
CA ALA A 3 -1.85 -19.20 15.73
C ALA A 3 -0.91 -17.98 15.65
N LEU A 4 -1.35 -16.83 16.18
CA LEU A 4 -0.56 -15.60 16.27
C LEU A 4 0.74 -15.77 17.06
N SER A 5 0.66 -16.28 18.29
CA SER A 5 1.86 -16.47 19.14
C SER A 5 2.87 -17.46 18.56
N VAL A 6 2.39 -18.43 17.79
CA VAL A 6 3.28 -19.38 17.11
C VAL A 6 3.88 -18.72 15.88
N GLY A 7 3.09 -17.99 15.11
CA GLY A 7 3.59 -17.27 13.94
C GLY A 7 4.66 -16.24 14.29
N GLU A 8 4.50 -15.52 15.40
CA GLU A 8 5.50 -14.58 15.91
C GLU A 8 6.85 -15.26 16.20
N ALA A 9 6.84 -16.44 16.81
CA ALA A 9 8.05 -17.20 17.07
C ALA A 9 8.77 -17.60 15.77
N PHE A 10 8.03 -18.04 14.75
CA PHE A 10 8.59 -18.40 13.45
C PHE A 10 9.17 -17.20 12.70
N VAL A 11 8.48 -16.06 12.73
CA VAL A 11 9.00 -14.82 12.12
C VAL A 11 10.30 -14.41 12.79
N ASN A 12 10.34 -14.38 14.12
CA ASN A 12 11.54 -14.01 14.88
C ASN A 12 12.71 -14.98 14.62
N GLU A 13 12.44 -16.30 14.56
CA GLU A 13 13.47 -17.28 14.24
C GLU A 13 14.01 -17.12 12.82
N ALA A 14 13.14 -16.90 11.84
CA ALA A 14 13.54 -16.70 10.45
C ALA A 14 14.37 -15.42 10.30
N LEU A 15 13.92 -14.29 10.86
CA LEU A 15 14.66 -13.03 10.84
C LEU A 15 16.03 -13.17 11.51
N ALA A 16 16.12 -13.91 12.62
CA ALA A 16 17.40 -14.15 13.29
C ALA A 16 18.36 -15.01 12.45
N LYS A 17 17.85 -15.98 11.68
CA LYS A 17 18.66 -16.83 10.79
C LYS A 17 19.14 -16.12 9.54
N THR A 18 18.38 -15.14 9.05
CA THR A 18 18.68 -14.41 7.82
C THR A 18 19.25 -13.02 8.06
N ASP A 19 19.51 -12.64 9.32
CA ASP A 19 19.88 -11.27 9.71
C ASP A 19 18.91 -10.22 9.14
N GLY A 20 17.62 -10.57 9.11
CA GLY A 20 16.55 -9.75 8.55
C GLY A 20 16.43 -9.79 7.01
N ALA A 21 17.35 -10.41 6.28
CA ALA A 21 17.31 -10.51 4.82
C ALA A 21 16.33 -11.59 4.36
N LEU A 22 15.05 -11.24 4.26
CA LEU A 22 14.03 -12.12 3.69
C LEU A 22 14.01 -12.03 2.16
N THR A 23 13.81 -13.17 1.51
CA THR A 23 13.74 -13.35 0.05
C THR A 23 12.50 -14.18 -0.28
N PRO A 24 12.04 -14.29 -1.54
CA PRO A 24 10.84 -15.04 -1.88
C PRO A 24 11.00 -16.55 -1.59
N ASP A 25 12.25 -17.04 -1.56
CA ASP A 25 12.59 -18.42 -1.22
C ASP A 25 12.74 -18.69 0.29
N SER A 26 12.61 -17.66 1.12
CA SER A 26 12.59 -17.83 2.57
C SER A 26 11.46 -18.77 2.98
N LEU A 27 11.73 -19.70 3.90
CA LEU A 27 10.80 -20.76 4.31
C LEU A 27 9.43 -20.20 4.77
N LEU A 28 9.41 -19.00 5.34
CA LEU A 28 8.18 -18.31 5.75
C LEU A 28 7.17 -18.09 4.61
N PHE A 29 7.64 -17.88 3.38
CA PHE A 29 6.78 -17.53 2.24
C PHE A 29 6.44 -18.72 1.35
N ARG A 30 7.29 -19.75 1.33
CA ARG A 30 7.12 -20.93 0.45
C ARG A 30 5.97 -21.83 0.86
N GLU A 31 5.91 -22.19 2.14
CA GLU A 31 4.97 -23.20 2.63
C GLU A 31 4.17 -22.68 3.82
N PRO A 32 2.85 -22.97 3.86
CA PRO A 32 2.08 -22.69 5.06
C PRO A 32 2.57 -23.58 6.21
N ILE A 33 2.70 -23.00 7.40
CA ILE A 33 3.01 -23.73 8.61
C ILE A 33 1.74 -24.38 9.14
N VAL A 34 1.77 -25.70 9.27
CA VAL A 34 0.58 -26.51 9.60
C VAL A 34 0.69 -27.12 10.99
N PHE A 35 -0.30 -26.87 11.84
CA PHE A 35 -0.44 -27.47 13.17
C PHE A 35 -1.64 -28.40 13.21
N ALA A 36 -1.41 -29.69 13.43
CA ALA A 36 -2.45 -30.69 13.58
C ALA A 36 -2.88 -30.82 15.06
N TYR A 37 -4.19 -30.85 15.28
CA TYR A 37 -4.82 -31.07 16.58
C TYR A 37 -5.84 -32.21 16.47
N SER A 38 -6.29 -32.72 17.62
CA SER A 38 -7.25 -33.83 17.69
C SER A 38 -8.59 -33.58 17.00
N ARG A 39 -8.95 -32.32 16.71
CA ARG A 39 -10.22 -31.93 16.06
C ARG A 39 -10.06 -31.04 14.82
N GLY A 40 -8.86 -30.88 14.29
CA GLY A 40 -8.66 -30.06 13.10
C GLY A 40 -7.23 -29.56 12.93
N THR A 41 -7.05 -28.63 12.01
CA THR A 41 -5.75 -28.16 11.57
C THR A 41 -5.74 -26.64 11.54
N ILE A 42 -4.67 -26.02 12.04
CA ILE A 42 -4.39 -24.61 11.85
C ILE A 42 -3.32 -24.49 10.76
N SER A 43 -3.56 -23.65 9.76
CA SER A 43 -2.60 -23.34 8.69
C SER A 43 -2.27 -21.85 8.75
N VAL A 44 -0.98 -21.52 8.76
CA VAL A 44 -0.48 -20.14 8.85
C VAL A 44 0.36 -19.85 7.61
N ARG A 45 0.02 -18.78 6.88
CA ARG A 45 0.78 -18.30 5.73
C ARG A 45 1.26 -16.88 6.00
N PHE A 46 2.50 -16.58 5.63
CA PHE A 46 3.06 -15.25 5.71
C PHE A 46 3.14 -14.60 4.34
N TYR A 47 3.12 -13.28 4.32
CA TYR A 47 3.32 -12.45 3.15
C TYR A 47 4.11 -11.22 3.56
N GLU A 48 4.80 -10.59 2.61
CA GLU A 48 5.51 -9.34 2.85
C GLU A 48 4.50 -8.21 3.04
N ALA A 49 4.56 -7.53 4.19
CA ALA A 49 3.64 -6.45 4.55
C ALA A 49 4.25 -5.06 4.31
N THR A 50 5.54 -4.96 4.01
CA THR A 50 6.21 -3.67 3.74
C THR A 50 6.17 -3.27 2.26
N ASN A 51 5.91 -4.20 1.34
CA ASN A 51 5.85 -3.93 -0.10
C ASN A 51 4.50 -3.38 -0.52
N CYS A 52 4.15 -2.21 0.02
CA CYS A 52 2.99 -1.41 -0.33
C CYS A 52 3.29 0.06 -0.06
N LEU A 53 2.64 0.96 -0.80
CA LEU A 53 2.60 2.38 -0.49
C LEU A 53 1.51 2.61 0.55
N ASN A 54 1.91 3.05 1.74
CA ASN A 54 0.98 3.39 2.82
C ASN A 54 0.24 4.69 2.52
N LEU A 55 -1.07 4.62 2.24
CA LEU A 55 -1.88 5.80 1.90
C LEU A 55 -1.96 6.83 3.05
N ASN A 56 -1.82 6.38 4.31
CA ASN A 56 -1.76 7.27 5.46
C ASN A 56 -0.42 8.02 5.60
N ALA A 57 0.58 7.65 4.80
CA ALA A 57 1.84 8.35 4.69
C ALA A 57 1.82 9.47 3.63
N LEU A 58 0.69 9.70 2.95
CA LEU A 58 0.53 10.77 1.97
C LEU A 58 0.69 12.14 2.65
N SER A 59 1.57 12.99 2.13
CA SER A 59 1.71 14.38 2.55
C SER A 59 0.54 15.20 2.02
N LEU A 60 -0.14 15.92 2.90
CA LEU A 60 -1.38 16.65 2.59
C LEU A 60 -1.17 18.16 2.41
N GLY A 61 0.05 18.65 2.70
CA GLY A 61 0.39 20.07 2.65
C GLY A 61 1.39 20.45 3.73
N ASP A 62 1.50 21.75 3.99
CA ASP A 62 2.47 22.29 4.94
C ASP A 62 1.93 22.27 6.38
N GLY A 63 2.63 21.58 7.29
CA GLY A 63 2.32 21.53 8.73
C GLY A 63 2.57 20.14 9.34
N GLU A 64 2.88 20.08 10.63
CA GLU A 64 3.19 18.80 11.31
C GLU A 64 2.03 17.78 11.25
N ALA A 65 0.78 18.25 11.27
CA ALA A 65 -0.40 17.39 11.15
C ALA A 65 -0.63 16.85 9.71
N SER A 66 -0.09 17.56 8.72
CA SER A 66 -0.16 17.21 7.29
C SER A 66 1.08 16.47 6.80
N ALA A 67 2.08 16.31 7.69
CA ALA A 67 3.33 15.64 7.38
C ALA A 67 3.09 14.16 7.06
N GLY A 68 3.68 13.72 5.95
CA GLY A 68 3.71 12.35 5.49
C GLY A 68 5.00 12.11 4.71
N SER A 69 5.48 10.87 4.69
CA SER A 69 6.71 10.52 3.97
C SER A 69 6.52 10.25 2.48
N VAL A 70 5.27 10.18 2.00
CA VAL A 70 4.93 9.93 0.59
C VAL A 70 4.39 11.22 -0.01
N SER A 71 4.99 11.71 -1.10
CA SER A 71 4.46 12.87 -1.80
C SER A 71 3.26 12.50 -2.68
N PRO A 72 2.36 13.47 -2.99
CA PRO A 72 1.31 13.28 -3.98
C PRO A 72 1.82 12.80 -5.35
N ASP A 73 2.99 13.27 -5.77
CA ASP A 73 3.66 12.84 -7.02
C ASP A 73 4.06 11.36 -6.99
N GLN A 74 4.54 10.86 -5.85
CA GLN A 74 4.87 9.43 -5.71
C GLN A 74 3.63 8.54 -5.83
N LEU A 75 2.51 8.94 -5.21
CA LEU A 75 1.25 8.22 -5.34
C LEU A 75 0.75 8.27 -6.80
N HIS A 76 0.77 9.45 -7.41
CA HIS A 76 0.37 9.65 -8.81
C HIS A 76 1.14 8.73 -9.77
N ARG A 77 2.47 8.72 -9.68
CA ARG A 77 3.35 7.85 -10.48
C ARG A 77 3.08 6.37 -10.25
N MET A 78 2.84 5.96 -9.02
CA MET A 78 2.52 4.57 -8.71
C MET A 78 1.21 4.15 -9.40
N LEU A 79 0.19 5.01 -9.39
CA LEU A 79 -1.09 4.77 -10.05
C LEU A 79 -0.94 4.70 -11.58
N GLU A 80 -0.17 5.61 -12.19
CA GLU A 80 0.14 5.52 -13.62
C GLU A 80 0.93 4.24 -13.96
N GLY A 81 1.89 3.87 -13.10
CA GLY A 81 2.63 2.62 -13.22
C GLY A 81 1.77 1.37 -13.09
N ALA A 82 0.66 1.46 -12.34
CA ALA A 82 -0.37 0.43 -12.26
C ALA A 82 -1.31 0.41 -13.49
N GLY A 83 -1.11 1.31 -14.45
CA GLY A 83 -1.87 1.33 -15.71
C GLY A 83 -3.05 2.31 -15.74
N LEU A 84 -3.22 3.13 -14.70
CA LEU A 84 -4.27 4.16 -14.69
C LEU A 84 -3.86 5.34 -15.60
N PHE A 85 -4.85 6.00 -16.21
CA PHE A 85 -4.57 7.17 -17.03
C PHE A 85 -4.17 8.37 -16.18
N ASN A 86 -3.32 9.24 -16.71
CA ASN A 86 -2.80 10.43 -16.03
C ASN A 86 -3.87 11.26 -15.27
N SER A 87 -4.99 11.57 -15.93
CA SER A 87 -6.08 12.34 -15.34
C SER A 87 -6.85 11.58 -14.27
N GLU A 88 -6.99 10.26 -14.41
CA GLU A 88 -7.62 9.40 -13.42
C GLU A 88 -6.73 9.29 -12.18
N ALA A 89 -5.43 9.04 -12.36
CA ALA A 89 -4.45 9.05 -11.28
C ALA A 89 -4.45 10.38 -10.52
N GLN A 90 -4.49 11.53 -11.22
CA GLN A 90 -4.56 12.85 -10.57
C GLN A 90 -5.85 13.03 -9.78
N HIS A 91 -6.98 12.64 -10.34
CA HIS A 91 -8.27 12.70 -9.65
C HIS A 91 -8.29 11.86 -8.36
N LEU A 92 -7.71 10.66 -8.39
CA LEU A 92 -7.61 9.78 -7.22
C LEU A 92 -6.71 10.37 -6.13
N VAL A 93 -5.58 10.97 -6.51
CA VAL A 93 -4.65 11.63 -5.58
C VAL A 93 -5.32 12.84 -4.91
N ASP A 94 -5.94 13.71 -5.70
CA ASP A 94 -6.62 14.90 -5.18
C ASP A 94 -7.80 14.50 -4.28
N SER A 95 -8.64 13.56 -4.72
CA SER A 95 -9.81 13.11 -3.95
C SER A 95 -9.43 12.41 -2.66
N LEU A 96 -8.34 11.62 -2.66
CA LEU A 96 -7.81 11.01 -1.43
C LEU A 96 -7.22 12.08 -0.50
N SER A 97 -6.58 13.11 -1.04
CA SER A 97 -6.01 14.19 -0.24
C SER A 97 -7.10 15.02 0.45
N ASP A 98 -8.12 15.45 -0.30
CA ASP A 98 -9.30 16.17 0.22
C ASP A 98 -10.08 15.31 1.24
N TRP A 99 -10.11 13.98 1.06
CA TRP A 99 -10.74 13.09 2.03
C TRP A 99 -10.03 13.10 3.40
N MET A 100 -8.71 13.28 3.41
CA MET A 100 -7.88 13.10 4.61
C MET A 100 -7.45 14.40 5.29
N ASP A 101 -7.45 15.53 4.59
CA ASP A 101 -6.99 16.80 5.17
C ASP A 101 -8.07 17.50 5.99
N ALA A 102 -7.66 18.42 6.85
CA ALA A 102 -8.54 19.01 7.85
C ALA A 102 -9.38 20.18 7.31
N ASP A 103 -9.15 20.61 6.07
CA ASP A 103 -9.86 21.73 5.49
C ASP A 103 -11.10 21.25 4.72
N THR A 104 -11.70 22.12 3.92
CA THR A 104 -12.95 21.80 3.20
C THR A 104 -12.91 22.36 1.77
N SER A 105 -11.72 22.69 1.29
CA SER A 105 -11.49 23.36 0.01
C SER A 105 -11.02 22.32 -0.98
N PRO A 106 -11.83 21.97 -1.99
CA PRO A 106 -11.46 20.89 -2.89
C PRO A 106 -10.27 21.29 -3.75
N ARG A 107 -9.35 20.34 -3.95
CA ARG A 107 -8.29 20.45 -4.96
C ARG A 107 -8.88 20.45 -6.38
N ALA A 108 -8.07 20.78 -7.38
CA ALA A 108 -8.52 20.99 -8.75
C ALA A 108 -9.27 19.80 -9.36
N SER A 109 -8.80 18.58 -9.07
CA SER A 109 -9.47 17.32 -9.45
C SER A 109 -10.01 16.56 -8.24
N GLY A 110 -10.18 17.25 -7.11
CA GLY A 110 -10.58 16.65 -5.85
C GLY A 110 -12.08 16.73 -5.57
N ALA A 111 -12.47 16.34 -4.37
CA ALA A 111 -13.85 16.26 -3.93
C ALA A 111 -13.94 16.42 -2.41
N GLU A 112 -14.86 17.27 -1.96
CA GLU A 112 -15.14 17.59 -0.56
C GLU A 112 -16.62 17.36 -0.22
N ASP A 113 -17.05 17.73 1.00
CA ASP A 113 -18.44 17.64 1.49
C ASP A 113 -19.53 17.94 0.44
N GLY A 114 -19.34 18.96 -0.40
CA GLY A 114 -20.28 19.33 -1.45
C GLY A 114 -20.48 18.26 -2.53
N ALA A 115 -19.43 17.54 -2.90
CA ALA A 115 -19.47 16.46 -3.88
C ALA A 115 -20.16 15.20 -3.30
N TYR A 116 -19.85 14.86 -2.05
CA TYR A 116 -20.37 13.66 -1.39
C TYR A 116 -21.82 13.81 -0.92
N GLY A 117 -22.26 15.02 -0.57
CA GLY A 117 -23.63 15.30 -0.14
C GLY A 117 -24.70 15.04 -1.21
N GLY A 118 -24.32 15.06 -2.49
CA GLY A 118 -25.23 14.80 -3.63
C GLY A 118 -25.36 13.33 -4.04
N ARG A 119 -24.64 12.40 -3.39
CA ARG A 119 -24.64 10.97 -3.75
C ARG A 119 -25.92 10.26 -3.32
N SER A 120 -26.13 9.06 -3.87
CA SER A 120 -27.25 8.18 -3.48
C SER A 120 -27.24 7.82 -1.99
N ILE A 121 -26.05 7.72 -1.40
CA ILE A 121 -25.83 7.65 0.04
C ILE A 121 -25.00 8.88 0.42
N PRO A 122 -25.65 9.97 0.87
CA PRO A 122 -24.95 11.19 1.27
C PRO A 122 -24.04 10.94 2.47
N HIS A 123 -22.83 11.50 2.41
CA HIS A 123 -21.86 11.50 3.48
C HIS A 123 -20.95 12.73 3.36
N ARG A 124 -20.01 12.86 4.30
CA ARG A 124 -19.05 13.96 4.41
C ARG A 124 -17.63 13.43 4.40
N THR A 125 -16.68 14.26 4.00
CA THR A 125 -15.26 13.96 4.20
C THR A 125 -14.97 13.95 5.69
N PRO A 126 -14.19 12.98 6.20
CA PRO A 126 -13.93 12.89 7.63
C PRO A 126 -12.81 13.81 8.09
N GLY A 127 -12.01 14.34 7.15
CA GLY A 127 -10.85 15.19 7.40
C GLY A 127 -9.81 14.54 8.32
N GLN A 128 -9.59 13.25 8.12
CA GLN A 128 -8.65 12.45 8.90
C GLN A 128 -8.06 11.31 8.04
N ARG A 129 -6.93 10.77 8.49
CA ARG A 129 -6.30 9.58 7.91
C ARG A 129 -7.27 8.38 7.86
N LEU A 130 -7.06 7.50 6.88
CA LEU A 130 -7.87 6.31 6.69
C LEU A 130 -7.76 5.36 7.89
N VAL A 131 -8.88 4.73 8.26
CA VAL A 131 -8.94 3.69 9.29
C VAL A 131 -8.69 2.33 8.67
N SER A 132 -9.20 2.11 7.44
CA SER A 132 -9.10 0.86 6.72
C SER A 132 -9.01 1.10 5.22
N ILE A 133 -8.42 0.15 4.49
CA ILE A 133 -8.42 0.16 3.02
C ILE A 133 -9.85 0.16 2.44
N SER A 134 -10.83 -0.33 3.21
CA SER A 134 -12.24 -0.31 2.80
C SER A 134 -12.82 1.10 2.65
N ASP A 135 -12.23 2.09 3.31
CA ASP A 135 -12.69 3.48 3.32
C ASP A 135 -12.60 4.09 1.91
N LEU A 136 -11.66 3.62 1.09
CA LEU A 136 -11.50 4.04 -0.30
C LEU A 136 -12.78 3.91 -1.11
N ARG A 137 -13.66 2.95 -0.81
CA ARG A 137 -14.95 2.78 -1.51
C ARG A 137 -15.90 3.96 -1.36
N ALA A 138 -15.69 4.81 -0.36
CA ALA A 138 -16.47 6.03 -0.15
C ALA A 138 -15.87 7.24 -0.88
N ILE A 139 -14.64 7.15 -1.38
CA ILE A 139 -13.94 8.26 -2.03
C ILE A 139 -14.30 8.30 -3.52
N ASP A 140 -14.39 9.49 -4.11
CA ASP A 140 -14.59 9.65 -5.55
C ASP A 140 -13.46 9.03 -6.37
N GLY A 141 -13.81 8.43 -7.51
CA GLY A 141 -12.87 7.73 -8.40
C GLY A 141 -12.46 6.31 -7.99
N PHE A 142 -12.52 5.94 -6.71
CA PHE A 142 -12.13 4.59 -6.23
C PHE A 142 -13.18 3.51 -6.51
N THR A 143 -13.41 3.24 -7.80
CA THR A 143 -14.31 2.19 -8.28
C THR A 143 -13.79 0.79 -7.94
N PRO A 144 -14.63 -0.26 -8.00
CA PRO A 144 -14.17 -1.64 -7.81
C PRO A 144 -13.02 -2.04 -8.75
N ASP A 145 -13.02 -1.54 -9.98
CA ASP A 145 -11.98 -1.85 -10.98
C ASP A 145 -10.65 -1.18 -10.61
N VAL A 146 -10.69 0.11 -10.27
CA VAL A 146 -9.51 0.85 -9.74
C VAL A 146 -8.96 0.15 -8.50
N MET A 147 -9.83 -0.21 -7.56
CA MET A 147 -9.46 -0.89 -6.32
C MET A 147 -8.81 -2.25 -6.59
N ASN A 148 -9.28 -3.00 -7.59
CA ASN A 148 -8.67 -4.27 -7.97
C ASN A 148 -7.27 -4.05 -8.54
N GLU A 149 -7.10 -3.05 -9.42
CA GLU A 149 -5.82 -2.73 -10.07
C GLU A 149 -4.74 -2.38 -9.02
N ILE A 150 -5.08 -1.55 -8.03
CA ILE A 150 -4.10 -1.05 -7.05
C ILE A 150 -3.96 -1.94 -5.81
N SER A 151 -4.78 -2.99 -5.67
CA SER A 151 -4.93 -3.76 -4.41
C SER A 151 -3.64 -4.36 -3.86
N ASN A 152 -2.68 -4.71 -4.73
CA ASN A 152 -1.38 -5.27 -4.35
C ASN A 152 -0.28 -4.22 -4.16
N LEU A 153 -0.61 -2.94 -4.38
CA LEU A 153 0.31 -1.81 -4.36
C LEU A 153 0.06 -0.91 -3.14
N VAL A 154 -1.17 -0.80 -2.66
CA VAL A 154 -1.49 0.12 -1.55
C VAL A 154 -1.79 -0.60 -0.25
N CYS A 155 -1.56 0.09 0.86
CA CYS A 155 -1.99 -0.35 2.18
C CYS A 155 -2.39 0.83 3.05
N VAL A 156 -3.07 0.52 4.16
CA VAL A 156 -3.43 1.50 5.21
C VAL A 156 -2.82 1.03 6.52
N ARG A 157 -1.92 1.84 7.08
CA ARG A 157 -1.27 1.58 8.36
C ARG A 157 -1.46 2.79 9.28
N SER A 158 -1.48 2.57 10.59
CA SER A 158 -1.73 3.64 11.57
C SER A 158 -0.60 4.66 11.65
N ARG A 159 0.61 4.30 11.22
CA ARG A 159 1.73 5.24 11.18
C ARG A 159 1.70 6.03 9.88
N SER A 160 2.13 7.28 9.93
CA SER A 160 2.26 8.16 8.76
C SER A 160 3.65 8.10 8.10
N ASP A 161 4.48 7.14 8.49
CA ASP A 161 5.68 6.75 7.75
C ASP A 161 5.37 5.58 6.81
N ASP A 162 5.99 5.62 5.64
CA ASP A 162 5.99 4.52 4.69
C ASP A 162 7.19 3.63 4.96
N ALA A 163 6.95 2.33 5.08
CA ALA A 163 8.03 1.40 5.36
C ALA A 163 9.02 1.35 4.18
N PRO A 164 10.31 1.13 4.44
CA PRO A 164 11.23 0.75 3.37
C PRO A 164 10.73 -0.50 2.66
N LEU A 165 10.72 -0.47 1.32
CA LEU A 165 10.40 -1.66 0.52
C LEU A 165 11.45 -2.73 0.78
N ASN A 166 11.01 -3.97 0.93
CA ASN A 166 11.91 -5.12 0.89
C ASN A 166 12.16 -5.48 -0.58
N ILE A 167 13.23 -4.91 -1.14
CA ILE A 167 13.62 -5.11 -2.55
C ILE A 167 13.86 -6.58 -2.90
N ASN A 168 14.18 -7.41 -1.90
CA ASN A 168 14.42 -8.83 -2.10
C ASN A 168 13.12 -9.62 -2.24
N THR A 169 11.98 -9.11 -1.80
CA THR A 169 10.67 -9.79 -1.88
C THR A 169 9.70 -9.13 -2.85
N LEU A 170 10.07 -8.00 -3.47
CA LEU A 170 9.26 -7.37 -4.51
C LEU A 170 8.97 -8.34 -5.65
N THR A 171 7.73 -8.33 -6.12
CA THR A 171 7.28 -9.07 -7.29
C THR A 171 7.22 -8.17 -8.52
N ALA A 172 7.23 -8.73 -9.73
CA ALA A 172 7.14 -7.95 -10.97
C ALA A 172 5.89 -7.06 -11.01
N ALA A 173 4.75 -7.57 -10.53
CA ALA A 173 3.50 -6.80 -10.40
C ALA A 173 3.61 -5.60 -9.44
N GLN A 174 4.61 -5.59 -8.56
CA GLN A 174 4.89 -4.50 -7.61
C GLN A 174 5.97 -3.52 -8.11
N ALA A 175 6.43 -3.65 -9.37
CA ALA A 175 7.34 -2.70 -9.99
C ALA A 175 6.91 -1.22 -9.88
N PRO A 176 5.60 -0.86 -9.94
CA PRO A 176 5.17 0.53 -9.75
C PRO A 176 5.59 1.13 -8.40
N LEU A 177 5.68 0.32 -7.34
CA LEU A 177 6.14 0.78 -6.03
C LEU A 177 7.59 1.23 -6.06
N LEU A 178 8.44 0.45 -6.74
CA LEU A 178 9.85 0.76 -6.85
C LEU A 178 10.05 2.00 -7.72
N ALA A 179 9.43 2.04 -8.91
CA ALA A 179 9.52 3.19 -9.82
C ALA A 179 9.10 4.49 -9.14
N ALA A 180 7.98 4.49 -8.41
CA ALA A 180 7.48 5.67 -7.69
C ALA A 180 8.45 6.22 -6.63
N ARG A 181 9.41 5.43 -6.11
CA ARG A 181 10.42 5.91 -5.16
C ARG A 181 11.57 6.70 -5.82
N PHE A 182 11.73 6.60 -7.15
CA PHE A 182 12.83 7.20 -7.91
C PHE A 182 12.36 8.30 -8.87
N SER A 183 11.15 8.82 -8.70
CA SER A 183 10.58 9.88 -9.54
C SER A 183 10.72 9.53 -11.03
N ASP A 184 11.37 10.37 -11.85
CA ASP A 184 11.56 10.16 -13.29
C ASP A 184 12.81 9.34 -13.64
N GLU A 185 13.62 8.97 -12.65
CA GLU A 185 14.92 8.31 -12.88
C GLU A 185 14.78 6.81 -13.16
N LEU A 186 13.63 6.21 -12.83
CA LEU A 186 13.35 4.79 -13.04
C LEU A 186 11.94 4.57 -13.57
N SER A 187 11.82 4.08 -14.79
CA SER A 187 10.52 3.68 -15.34
C SER A 187 9.99 2.39 -14.70
N THR A 188 8.67 2.18 -14.74
CA THR A 188 8.04 0.93 -14.29
C THR A 188 8.62 -0.31 -15.00
N SER A 189 8.91 -0.21 -16.30
CA SER A 189 9.50 -1.31 -17.06
C SER A 189 10.95 -1.61 -16.64
N GLU A 190 11.74 -0.59 -16.30
CA GLU A 190 13.10 -0.80 -15.78
C GLU A 190 13.05 -1.39 -14.37
N ALA A 191 12.15 -0.90 -13.52
CA ALA A 191 11.91 -1.46 -12.19
C ALA A 191 11.51 -2.94 -12.25
N GLU A 192 10.63 -3.32 -13.19
CA GLU A 192 10.26 -4.71 -13.43
C GLU A 192 11.46 -5.56 -13.84
N GLN A 193 12.29 -5.08 -14.77
CA GLN A 193 13.51 -5.77 -15.18
C GLN A 193 14.51 -5.93 -14.04
N LEU A 194 14.67 -4.93 -13.18
CA LEU A 194 15.51 -5.02 -11.97
C LEU A 194 15.00 -6.10 -11.02
N ILE A 195 13.68 -6.18 -10.82
CA ILE A 195 13.07 -7.21 -9.97
C ILE A 195 13.25 -8.62 -10.57
N LEU A 196 13.06 -8.77 -11.89
CA LEU A 196 13.20 -10.05 -12.58
C LEU A 196 14.66 -10.52 -12.70
N SER A 197 15.61 -9.59 -12.73
CA SER A 197 17.05 -9.86 -12.77
C SER A 197 17.71 -9.94 -11.40
N ARG A 198 16.91 -9.89 -10.32
CA ARG A 198 17.38 -10.03 -8.95
C ARG A 198 18.23 -11.31 -8.78
N PRO A 199 19.46 -11.20 -8.25
CA PRO A 199 20.31 -12.36 -8.02
C PRO A 199 19.68 -13.43 -7.13
N GLU A 200 20.17 -14.66 -7.26
CA GLU A 200 19.80 -15.74 -6.32
C GLU A 200 20.22 -15.34 -4.90
N GLY A 201 19.27 -15.40 -3.96
CA GLY A 201 19.50 -14.96 -2.57
C GLY A 201 19.18 -13.49 -2.30
N GLY A 202 18.75 -12.72 -3.30
CA GLY A 202 18.46 -11.29 -3.18
C GLY A 202 19.55 -10.42 -3.80
#